data_AF-A0A353E525-F1
#
_entry.id   AF-A0A353E525-F1
#
_cell.length_a   1.000
_cell.length_b   1.000
_cell.length_c   1.000
_cell.angle_alpha   90.00
_cell.angle_beta   90.00
_cell.angle_gamma   90.00
#
_symmetry.space_group_name_H-M   'P 1'
#
loop_
_entity.id
_entity.type
_entity.pdbx_description
1 polymer ?
#
loop_
_entity_poly.entity_id
_entity_poly.type
_entity_poly.pdbx_seq_one_letter_code
_entity_poly.pdbx_strand_id
1 'polypeptide(L)'
;MSDKKRDNVNEIEQSSIEQMITEALMRDKLEAPDRNEEWNKLVARMVVPTGDSETTSQNEILKVGRFSIRTLWMTIGTVAAIAFIIFMVSLKLQKATPDALYEARKQVAEIVILDNQNNERVVVDHEMTLPSSTKVERHTVVVPEGKDMKLTLADGSQVWLNANSRLTYPTVFKGKNREVELQGEGYFKVTHDVHHPFIVKTSDMQT
;
A
#
# COMPACT_ATOMS: atom_id res chain seq x y z
N MET A 1 25.49 -50.32 -30.79
CA MET A 1 24.61 -49.24 -31.30
C MET A 1 24.68 -47.96 -30.45
N SER A 2 25.81 -47.70 -29.75
CA SER A 2 25.90 -46.64 -28.72
C SER A 2 26.91 -45.52 -29.01
N ASP A 3 27.70 -45.60 -30.08
CA ASP A 3 28.69 -44.54 -30.40
C ASP A 3 28.13 -43.47 -31.35
N LYS A 4 27.28 -43.84 -32.32
CA LYS A 4 26.75 -42.91 -33.33
C LYS A 4 25.91 -41.74 -32.78
N LYS A 5 25.44 -41.84 -31.53
CA LYS A 5 24.64 -40.78 -30.89
C LYS A 5 25.50 -39.73 -30.20
N ARG A 6 26.73 -40.06 -29.79
CA ARG A 6 27.65 -39.09 -29.15
C ARG A 6 28.36 -38.23 -30.20
N ASP A 7 28.68 -38.81 -31.35
CA ASP A 7 29.34 -38.10 -32.44
C ASP A 7 28.43 -37.02 -33.07
N ASN A 8 27.12 -37.34 -33.24
CA ASN A 8 26.14 -36.40 -33.79
C ASN A 8 25.86 -35.19 -32.89
N VAL A 9 25.91 -35.36 -31.56
CA VAL A 9 25.70 -34.25 -30.62
C VAL A 9 26.89 -33.28 -30.62
N ASN A 10 28.11 -33.81 -30.70
CA ASN A 10 29.32 -32.98 -30.78
C ASN A 10 29.43 -32.22 -32.12
N GLU A 11 28.98 -32.82 -33.23
CA GLU A 11 29.00 -32.17 -34.54
C GLU A 11 27.94 -31.05 -34.66
N ILE A 12 26.77 -31.24 -34.05
CA ILE A 12 25.72 -30.20 -33.98
C ILE A 12 26.19 -29.02 -33.11
N GLU A 13 26.78 -29.27 -31.94
CA GLU A 13 27.30 -28.21 -31.07
C GLU A 13 28.48 -27.46 -31.72
N GLN A 14 29.40 -28.16 -32.39
CA GLN A 14 30.49 -27.51 -33.12
C GLN A 14 29.97 -26.66 -34.30
N SER A 15 28.96 -27.13 -35.03
CA SER A 15 28.36 -26.34 -36.11
C SER A 15 27.66 -25.06 -35.63
N SER A 16 26.99 -25.12 -34.47
CA SER A 16 26.35 -23.95 -33.86
C SER A 16 27.37 -22.96 -33.33
N ILE A 17 28.47 -23.42 -32.75
CA ILE A 17 29.56 -22.55 -32.27
C ILE A 17 30.24 -21.85 -33.45
N GLU A 18 30.54 -22.57 -34.53
CA GLU A 18 31.13 -21.99 -35.75
C GLU A 18 30.19 -20.98 -36.43
N GLN A 19 28.87 -21.24 -36.43
CA GLN A 19 27.87 -20.28 -36.90
C GLN A 19 27.84 -19.02 -36.03
N MET A 20 27.87 -19.16 -34.70
CA MET A 20 27.88 -18.01 -33.78
C MET A 20 29.17 -17.18 -33.90
N ILE A 21 30.32 -17.83 -34.08
CA ILE A 21 31.61 -17.14 -34.28
C ILE A 21 31.62 -16.43 -35.63
N THR A 22 31.12 -17.08 -36.70
CA THR A 22 31.04 -16.48 -38.03
C THR A 22 30.07 -15.30 -38.03
N GLU A 23 28.91 -15.42 -37.38
CA GLU A 23 27.95 -14.32 -37.24
C GLU A 23 28.51 -13.15 -36.42
N ALA A 24 29.22 -13.43 -35.33
CA ALA A 24 29.89 -12.42 -34.53
C ALA A 24 31.01 -11.71 -35.32
N LEU A 25 31.78 -12.45 -36.12
CA LEU A 25 32.84 -11.90 -36.98
C LEU A 25 32.27 -11.07 -38.14
N MET A 26 31.11 -11.44 -38.68
CA MET A 26 30.39 -10.66 -39.69
C MET A 26 29.84 -9.35 -39.08
N ARG A 27 29.37 -9.39 -37.83
CA ARG A 27 28.85 -8.22 -37.12
C ARG A 27 29.88 -7.11 -36.89
N ASP A 28 31.14 -7.49 -36.69
CA ASP A 28 32.26 -6.54 -36.54
C ASP A 28 32.63 -5.84 -37.86
N LYS A 29 32.24 -6.42 -39.01
CA LYS A 29 32.50 -5.88 -40.36
C LYS A 29 31.31 -5.18 -41.01
N LEU A 30 30.17 -5.06 -40.31
CA LEU A 30 29.02 -4.32 -40.82
C LEU A 30 29.16 -2.85 -40.44
N GLU A 31 29.43 -2.00 -41.43
CA GLU A 31 29.30 -0.55 -41.25
C GLU A 31 27.87 -0.24 -40.79
N ALA A 32 27.74 0.46 -39.68
CA ALA A 32 26.44 0.80 -39.13
C ALA A 32 25.65 1.61 -40.18
N PRO A 33 24.42 1.18 -40.55
CA PRO A 33 23.67 1.88 -41.58
C PRO A 33 23.39 3.32 -41.14
N ASP A 34 23.60 4.27 -42.05
CA ASP A 34 23.30 5.67 -41.76
C ASP A 34 21.81 5.80 -41.43
N ARG A 35 21.54 6.08 -40.16
CA ARG A 35 20.18 6.18 -39.64
C ARG A 35 19.34 7.17 -40.45
N ASN A 36 19.95 8.24 -40.96
CA ASN A 36 19.23 9.24 -41.73
C ASN A 36 18.79 8.70 -43.09
N GLU A 37 19.58 7.83 -43.70
CA GLU A 37 19.25 7.21 -44.98
C GLU A 37 18.13 6.16 -44.84
N GLU A 38 18.20 5.33 -43.79
CA GLU A 38 17.16 4.36 -43.43
C GLU A 38 15.83 5.05 -43.10
N TRP A 39 15.86 6.14 -42.31
CA TRP A 39 14.68 6.93 -41.99
C TRP A 39 14.05 7.56 -43.24
N ASN A 40 14.85 8.09 -44.16
CA ASN A 40 14.34 8.69 -45.40
C ASN A 40 13.72 7.63 -46.33
N LYS A 41 14.29 6.42 -46.41
CA LYS A 41 13.71 5.29 -47.16
C LYS A 41 12.36 4.85 -46.59
N LEU A 42 12.23 4.82 -45.26
CA LEU A 42 10.97 4.50 -44.58
C LEU A 42 9.89 5.54 -44.85
N VAL A 43 10.23 6.82 -44.75
CA VAL A 43 9.29 7.92 -45.02
C VAL A 43 8.87 7.92 -46.48
N ALA A 44 9.80 7.76 -47.42
CA ALA A 44 9.49 7.70 -48.85
C ALA A 44 8.55 6.54 -49.22
N ARG A 45 8.59 5.43 -48.47
CA ARG A 45 7.67 4.29 -48.65
C ARG A 45 6.27 4.54 -48.06
N MET A 46 6.18 5.38 -47.03
CA MET A 46 4.91 5.74 -46.39
C MET A 46 4.18 6.89 -47.08
N VAL A 47 4.88 7.66 -47.93
CA VAL A 47 4.26 8.69 -48.76
C VAL A 47 3.61 8.04 -49.97
N VAL A 48 2.28 7.91 -49.94
CA VAL A 48 1.47 7.46 -51.08
C VAL A 48 1.53 8.55 -52.17
N PRO A 49 1.87 8.22 -53.44
CA PRO A 49 1.95 9.23 -54.48
C PRO A 49 0.53 9.61 -54.92
N THR A 50 0.04 10.73 -54.40
CA THR A 50 -1.03 11.48 -55.07
C THR A 50 -0.43 12.17 -56.29
N GLY A 51 -0.69 11.58 -57.45
CA GLY A 51 -0.49 12.23 -58.74
C GLY A 51 -1.43 13.44 -58.89
N ASP A 52 -0.79 14.59 -59.06
CA ASP A 52 -1.13 15.75 -59.87
C ASP A 52 -2.55 16.37 -59.90
N SER A 53 -2.49 17.70 -59.74
CA SER A 53 -3.30 18.76 -60.33
C SER A 53 -4.41 19.42 -59.48
N GLU A 54 -4.48 20.72 -59.71
CA GLU A 54 -5.17 21.77 -58.99
C GLU A 54 -6.71 21.72 -59.06
N THR A 55 -7.34 22.31 -58.03
CA THR A 55 -8.68 22.93 -57.98
C THR A 55 -9.91 22.10 -58.35
N THR A 56 -10.83 21.96 -57.39
CA THR A 56 -12.27 22.29 -57.56
C THR A 56 -12.96 22.23 -56.19
N SER A 57 -13.37 23.40 -55.70
CA SER A 57 -14.41 23.52 -54.67
C SER A 57 -15.70 22.86 -55.18
N GLN A 58 -16.43 22.11 -54.35
CA GLN A 58 -17.89 22.19 -54.15
C GLN A 58 -18.38 21.06 -53.20
N ASN A 59 -18.96 21.50 -52.08
CA ASN A 59 -20.16 20.99 -51.40
C ASN A 59 -20.20 19.53 -50.94
N GLU A 60 -20.19 19.32 -49.62
CA GLU A 60 -21.35 18.84 -48.84
C GLU A 60 -21.01 18.95 -47.34
N ILE A 61 -21.46 20.04 -46.72
CA ILE A 61 -21.38 20.23 -45.27
C ILE A 61 -22.45 19.32 -44.65
N LEU A 62 -22.04 18.17 -44.10
CA LEU A 62 -22.87 17.40 -43.17
C LEU A 62 -23.31 18.35 -42.05
N LYS A 63 -24.63 18.58 -41.98
CA LYS A 63 -25.33 19.35 -40.93
C LYS A 63 -25.15 18.65 -39.58
N VAL A 64 -23.97 18.75 -38.98
CA VAL A 64 -23.82 18.49 -37.55
C VAL A 64 -24.24 19.79 -36.87
N GLY A 65 -25.41 19.75 -36.21
CA GLY A 65 -25.96 20.89 -35.49
C GLY A 65 -24.89 21.53 -34.62
N ARG A 66 -24.88 22.86 -34.59
CA ARG A 66 -23.92 23.76 -33.91
C ARG A 66 -23.81 23.46 -32.39
N PHE A 67 -23.28 22.32 -32.00
CA PHE A 67 -22.71 22.13 -30.68
C PHE A 67 -21.31 22.70 -30.76
N SER A 68 -21.18 23.90 -30.19
CA SER A 68 -19.92 24.62 -30.12
C SER A 68 -18.85 23.67 -29.60
N ILE A 69 -17.73 23.51 -30.33
CA ILE A 69 -16.59 22.68 -29.89
C ILE A 69 -16.16 23.08 -28.45
N ARG A 70 -16.46 24.32 -28.03
CA ARG A 70 -16.32 24.81 -26.65
C ARG A 70 -17.11 24.01 -25.60
N THR A 71 -18.32 23.54 -25.90
CA THR A 71 -19.12 22.74 -24.96
C THR A 71 -18.63 21.29 -24.86
N LEU A 72 -17.98 20.78 -25.92
CA LEU A 72 -17.36 19.46 -25.92
C LEU A 72 -16.12 19.41 -25.02
N TRP A 73 -15.29 20.45 -25.03
CA TRP A 73 -14.15 20.59 -24.12
C TRP A 73 -14.57 20.85 -22.66
N MET A 74 -15.76 21.45 -22.43
CA MET A 74 -16.28 21.67 -21.08
C MET A 74 -16.82 20.39 -20.42
N THR A 75 -17.52 19.51 -21.13
CA THR A 75 -18.10 18.29 -20.52
C THR A 75 -17.06 17.23 -20.20
N ILE A 76 -16.02 17.11 -21.03
CA ILE A 76 -14.87 16.22 -20.75
C ILE A 76 -14.17 16.69 -19.46
N GLY A 77 -14.01 18.00 -19.29
CA GLY A 77 -13.41 18.59 -18.08
C GLY A 77 -14.25 18.38 -16.82
N THR A 78 -15.58 18.51 -16.88
CA THR A 78 -16.45 18.35 -15.70
C THR A 78 -16.54 16.90 -15.23
N VAL A 79 -16.63 15.93 -16.16
CA VAL A 79 -16.63 14.51 -15.82
C VAL A 79 -15.30 14.09 -15.20
N ALA A 80 -14.18 14.60 -15.72
CA ALA A 80 -12.85 14.37 -15.14
C ALA A 80 -12.72 14.98 -13.73
N ALA A 81 -13.25 16.18 -13.50
CA ALA A 81 -13.24 16.82 -12.18
C ALA A 81 -14.10 16.06 -11.15
N ILE A 82 -15.29 15.58 -11.54
CA ILE A 82 -16.13 14.76 -10.67
C ILE A 82 -15.46 13.42 -10.35
N ALA A 83 -14.86 12.76 -11.35
CA ALA A 83 -14.08 11.54 -11.14
C ALA A 83 -12.87 11.79 -10.24
N PHE A 84 -12.17 12.92 -10.40
CA PHE A 84 -11.06 13.33 -9.54
C PHE A 84 -11.51 13.67 -8.12
N ILE A 85 -12.69 14.26 -7.93
CA ILE A 85 -13.28 14.48 -6.60
C ILE A 85 -13.67 13.15 -5.96
N ILE A 86 -14.31 12.23 -6.70
CA ILE A 86 -14.62 10.88 -6.20
C ILE A 86 -13.34 10.09 -5.87
N PHE A 87 -12.29 10.26 -6.67
CA PHE A 87 -10.98 9.69 -6.44
C PHE A 87 -10.27 10.33 -5.25
N MET A 88 -10.32 11.66 -5.08
CA MET A 88 -9.78 12.39 -3.93
C MET A 88 -10.52 12.07 -2.64
N VAL A 89 -11.84 11.85 -2.71
CA VAL A 89 -12.65 11.36 -1.60
C VAL A 89 -12.34 9.89 -1.32
N SER A 90 -11.99 9.08 -2.32
CA SER A 90 -11.52 7.68 -2.13
C SER A 90 -10.07 7.61 -1.60
N LEU A 91 -9.22 8.58 -1.91
CA LEU A 91 -7.88 8.73 -1.33
C LEU A 91 -7.90 9.12 0.16
N LYS A 92 -9.04 9.60 0.67
CA LYS A 92 -9.23 9.92 2.11
C LYS A 92 -9.47 8.68 2.99
N LEU A 93 -9.34 7.46 2.47
CA LEU A 93 -9.52 6.21 3.25
C LEU A 93 -8.29 5.32 3.26
N GLN A 94 -7.10 5.89 3.30
CA GLN A 94 -5.98 5.19 3.91
C GLN A 94 -6.08 5.39 5.42
N LYS A 95 -7.01 4.68 6.07
CA LYS A 95 -7.02 4.60 7.53
C LYS A 95 -5.64 4.07 7.94
N ALA A 96 -4.90 4.89 8.69
CA ALA A 96 -3.60 4.53 9.20
C ALA A 96 -3.69 3.19 9.92
N THR A 97 -2.86 2.23 9.50
CA THR A 97 -2.66 1.01 10.27
C THR A 97 -2.05 1.42 11.62
N PRO A 98 -2.43 0.78 12.74
CA PRO A 98 -1.93 1.13 14.06
C PRO A 98 -0.40 1.06 14.16
N ASP A 99 0.23 0.27 13.29
CA ASP A 99 1.69 0.12 13.23
C ASP A 99 2.37 1.30 12.51
N ALA A 100 1.77 1.85 11.44
CA ALA A 100 2.31 3.02 10.74
C ALA A 100 2.18 4.30 11.57
N LEU A 101 1.12 4.41 12.39
CA LEU A 101 0.96 5.52 13.33
C LEU A 101 2.00 5.47 14.46
N TYR A 102 2.38 4.26 14.89
CA TYR A 102 3.40 4.05 15.91
C TYR A 102 4.79 4.47 15.44
N GLU A 103 5.23 4.00 14.26
CA GLU A 103 6.54 4.33 13.71
C GLU A 103 6.71 5.83 13.44
N ALA A 104 5.64 6.50 12.99
CA ALA A 104 5.65 7.94 12.76
C ALA A 104 5.73 8.78 14.05
N ARG A 105 5.33 8.23 15.20
CA ARG A 105 5.17 8.96 16.47
C ARG A 105 6.17 8.64 17.58
N LYS A 106 7.16 7.78 17.35
CA LYS A 106 8.31 7.60 18.27
C LYS A 106 8.94 8.94 18.73
N GLN A 107 8.75 10.01 17.95
CA GLN A 107 9.28 11.35 18.22
C GLN A 107 8.39 12.24 19.11
N VAL A 108 7.11 11.90 19.35
CA VAL A 108 6.19 12.68 20.19
C VAL A 108 5.85 11.85 21.42
N ALA A 109 6.61 12.04 22.50
CA ALA A 109 6.53 11.27 23.73
C ALA A 109 5.25 11.57 24.53
N GLU A 110 4.08 11.17 24.03
CA GLU A 110 2.80 11.37 24.70
C GLU A 110 2.05 10.05 24.87
N ILE A 111 1.31 9.91 25.99
CA ILE A 111 0.56 8.69 26.27
C ILE A 111 -0.76 8.77 25.51
N VAL A 112 -1.04 7.77 24.69
CA VAL A 112 -2.15 7.80 23.75
C VAL A 112 -3.09 6.64 24.01
N ILE A 113 -4.39 6.93 23.97
CA ILE A 113 -5.47 5.94 23.94
C ILE A 113 -6.09 5.92 22.56
N LEU A 114 -6.11 4.74 21.95
CA LEU A 114 -6.75 4.47 20.67
C LEU A 114 -8.05 3.72 20.91
N ASP A 115 -9.17 4.26 20.45
CA ASP A 115 -10.46 3.54 20.41
C ASP A 115 -10.57 2.64 19.16
N ASN A 116 -11.67 1.89 19.04
CA ASN A 116 -11.92 0.98 17.92
C ASN A 116 -12.16 1.69 16.57
N GLN A 117 -12.37 3.01 16.56
CA GLN A 117 -12.47 3.84 15.37
C GLN A 117 -11.16 4.57 15.05
N ASN A 118 -10.08 4.26 15.78
CA ASN A 118 -8.80 4.96 15.78
C ASN A 118 -8.91 6.44 16.18
N ASN A 119 -9.95 6.83 16.93
CA ASN A 119 -9.97 8.16 17.51
C ASN A 119 -8.94 8.19 18.64
N GLU A 120 -8.07 9.19 18.54
CA GLU A 120 -6.98 9.40 19.47
C GLU A 120 -7.46 10.23 20.66
N ARG A 121 -7.19 9.75 21.86
CA ARG A 121 -7.28 10.57 23.08
C ARG A 121 -5.91 10.61 23.72
N VAL A 122 -5.31 11.80 23.65
CA VAL A 122 -4.09 12.13 24.36
C VAL A 122 -4.41 12.21 25.86
N VAL A 123 -3.66 11.47 26.67
CA VAL A 123 -3.76 11.51 28.13
C VAL A 123 -2.58 12.30 28.67
N VAL A 124 -2.90 13.42 29.34
CA VAL A 124 -1.90 14.32 29.93
C VAL A 124 -1.47 13.83 31.33
N ASP A 125 -2.33 13.07 32.01
CA ASP A 125 -2.11 12.59 33.37
C ASP A 125 -1.54 11.16 33.41
N HIS A 126 -0.70 10.86 34.40
CA HIS A 126 -0.06 9.54 34.57
C HIS A 126 -0.97 8.51 35.27
N GLU A 127 -2.19 8.92 35.66
CA GLU A 127 -3.21 8.05 36.23
C GLU A 127 -4.54 8.26 35.52
N MET A 128 -5.18 7.17 35.09
CA MET A 128 -6.50 7.23 34.47
C MET A 128 -7.47 6.22 35.08
N THR A 129 -8.67 6.69 35.40
CA THR A 129 -9.82 5.86 35.81
C THR A 129 -10.85 5.85 34.68
N LEU A 130 -11.22 4.66 34.21
CA LEU A 130 -12.13 4.52 33.08
C LEU A 130 -13.60 4.58 33.55
N PRO A 131 -14.46 5.42 32.92
CA PRO A 131 -15.90 5.35 33.14
C PRO A 131 -16.45 4.05 32.53
N SER A 132 -17.34 3.36 33.26
CA SER A 132 -18.04 2.16 32.78
C SER A 132 -18.93 2.52 31.57
N SER A 133 -18.50 2.16 30.36
CA SER A 133 -19.24 2.41 29.12
C SER A 133 -20.17 1.23 28.82
N THR A 134 -21.44 1.49 28.50
CA THR A 134 -22.43 0.43 28.24
C THR A 134 -22.08 -0.43 27.01
N LYS A 135 -21.23 0.07 26.11
CA LYS A 135 -20.79 -0.58 24.87
C LYS A 135 -19.39 -1.18 25.05
N VAL A 136 -19.24 -2.46 24.67
CA VAL A 136 -17.96 -3.17 24.69
C VAL A 136 -17.14 -2.71 23.49
N GLU A 137 -16.09 -1.93 23.75
CA GLU A 137 -15.14 -1.44 22.76
C GLU A 137 -13.73 -1.81 23.21
N ARG A 138 -12.81 -2.02 22.27
CA ARG A 138 -11.41 -2.29 22.59
C ARG A 138 -10.61 -1.00 22.53
N HIS A 139 -9.90 -0.71 23.61
CA HIS A 139 -9.00 0.42 23.70
C HIS A 139 -7.55 -0.06 23.80
N THR A 140 -6.64 0.67 23.16
CA THR A 140 -5.20 0.43 23.26
C THR A 140 -4.53 1.62 23.93
N VAL A 141 -3.83 1.39 25.04
CA VAL A 141 -2.93 2.36 25.66
C VAL A 141 -1.52 2.08 25.15
N VAL A 142 -0.85 3.12 24.68
CA VAL A 142 0.56 3.08 24.25
C VAL A 142 1.37 3.99 25.15
N VAL A 143 2.38 3.44 25.82
CA VAL A 143 3.32 4.16 26.67
C VAL A 143 4.63 4.34 25.89
N PRO A 144 5.04 5.58 25.58
CA PRO A 144 6.28 5.85 24.84
C PRO A 144 7.52 5.54 25.69
N GLU A 145 8.69 5.59 25.07
CA GLU A 145 9.98 5.48 25.77
C GLU A 145 10.11 6.57 26.84
N GLY A 146 10.66 6.22 28.00
CA GLY A 146 10.93 7.17 29.10
C GLY A 146 9.70 7.61 29.93
N LYS A 147 8.54 6.98 29.73
CA LYS A 147 7.34 7.21 30.56
C LYS A 147 6.83 5.91 31.17
N ASP A 148 6.10 6.03 32.26
CA ASP A 148 5.30 4.99 32.87
C ASP A 148 3.84 5.45 32.95
N MET A 149 2.93 4.49 33.13
CA MET A 149 1.49 4.77 33.22
C MET A 149 0.82 3.83 34.19
N LYS A 150 -0.07 4.37 35.02
CA LYS A 150 -0.94 3.58 35.89
C LYS A 150 -2.39 3.69 35.45
N LEU A 151 -2.98 2.53 35.14
CA LEU A 151 -4.34 2.40 34.64
C LEU A 151 -5.20 1.62 35.63
N THR A 152 -6.41 2.11 35.89
CA THR A 152 -7.46 1.32 36.57
C THR A 152 -8.47 0.84 35.54
N LEU A 153 -8.58 -0.48 35.40
CA LEU A 153 -9.50 -1.16 34.49
C LEU A 153 -10.94 -1.12 35.01
N ALA A 154 -11.89 -1.42 34.14
CA ALA A 154 -13.33 -1.36 34.47
C ALA A 154 -13.78 -2.37 35.54
N ASP A 155 -13.01 -3.43 35.78
CA ASP A 155 -13.20 -4.40 36.86
C ASP A 155 -12.51 -3.99 38.18
N GLY A 156 -11.90 -2.80 38.22
CA GLY A 156 -11.13 -2.28 39.34
C GLY A 156 -9.70 -2.81 39.43
N SER A 157 -9.26 -3.67 38.51
CA SER A 157 -7.88 -4.15 38.46
C SER A 157 -6.93 -3.00 38.12
N GLN A 158 -5.79 -2.96 38.78
CA GLN A 158 -4.78 -1.91 38.58
C GLN A 158 -3.62 -2.45 37.76
N VAL A 159 -3.20 -1.68 36.76
CA VAL A 159 -2.11 -2.04 35.85
C VAL A 159 -1.09 -0.92 35.82
N TRP A 160 0.18 -1.27 36.01
CA TRP A 160 1.31 -0.37 35.83
C TRP A 160 2.04 -0.79 34.58
N LEU A 161 2.18 0.11 33.61
CA LEU A 161 2.87 -0.12 32.35
C LEU A 161 4.20 0.62 32.37
N ASN A 162 5.27 -0.10 32.01
CA ASN A 162 6.59 0.49 31.87
C ASN A 162 6.73 1.25 30.52
N ALA A 163 7.89 1.86 30.31
CA ALA A 163 8.26 2.48 29.05
C ALA A 163 8.24 1.48 27.90
N ASN A 164 7.84 1.96 26.71
CA ASN A 164 7.75 1.15 25.50
C ASN A 164 6.81 -0.06 25.63
N SER A 165 5.73 0.10 26.40
CA SER A 165 4.71 -0.93 26.59
C SER A 165 3.39 -0.54 25.92
N ARG A 166 2.64 -1.57 25.51
CA ARG A 166 1.30 -1.45 24.94
C ARG A 166 0.35 -2.40 25.62
N LEU A 167 -0.80 -1.88 26.03
CA LEU A 167 -1.88 -2.68 26.61
C LEU A 167 -3.16 -2.47 25.82
N THR A 168 -3.74 -3.57 25.35
CA THR A 168 -5.08 -3.56 24.74
C THR A 168 -6.08 -4.25 25.63
N TYR A 169 -7.19 -3.58 25.93
CA TYR A 169 -8.20 -4.05 26.88
C TYR A 169 -9.61 -3.63 26.43
N PRO A 170 -10.66 -4.36 26.85
CA PRO A 170 -12.03 -3.96 26.62
C PRO A 170 -12.48 -2.88 27.62
N THR A 171 -13.33 -1.96 27.19
CA THR A 171 -13.96 -0.93 28.05
C THR A 171 -14.82 -1.52 29.16
N VAL A 172 -15.41 -2.69 28.92
CA VAL A 172 -16.16 -3.48 29.91
C VAL A 172 -15.95 -4.96 29.65
N PHE A 173 -15.69 -5.71 30.72
CA PHE A 173 -15.62 -7.17 30.69
C PHE A 173 -17.02 -7.77 30.79
N LYS A 174 -17.59 -8.22 29.66
CA LYS A 174 -18.91 -8.90 29.61
C LYS A 174 -18.82 -10.41 29.33
N GLY A 175 -17.61 -10.96 29.20
CA GLY A 175 -17.36 -12.36 28.88
C GLY A 175 -17.16 -13.23 30.13
N LYS A 176 -16.95 -14.53 29.90
CA LYS A 176 -16.55 -15.48 30.96
C LYS A 176 -15.15 -15.19 31.51
N ASN A 177 -14.30 -14.57 30.70
CA ASN A 177 -12.92 -14.24 31.04
C ASN A 177 -12.70 -12.73 30.92
N ARG A 178 -11.79 -12.21 31.73
CA ARG A 178 -11.26 -10.85 31.64
C ARG A 178 -9.95 -10.88 30.88
N GLU A 179 -10.03 -10.69 29.57
CA GLU A 179 -8.86 -10.83 28.69
C GLU A 179 -8.27 -9.47 28.31
N VAL A 180 -6.94 -9.36 28.43
CA VAL A 180 -6.15 -8.21 27.98
C VAL A 180 -4.95 -8.69 27.16
N GLU A 181 -4.43 -7.84 26.29
CA GLU A 181 -3.24 -8.12 25.49
C GLU A 181 -2.13 -7.13 25.87
N LEU A 182 -0.97 -7.66 26.27
CA LEU A 182 0.21 -6.90 26.64
C LEU A 182 1.35 -7.14 25.65
N GLN A 183 2.00 -6.06 25.24
CA GLN A 183 3.31 -6.07 24.59
C GLN A 183 4.26 -5.19 25.40
N GLY A 184 5.47 -5.67 25.67
CA GLY A 184 6.41 -5.00 26.58
C GLY A 184 6.23 -5.47 28.02
N GLU A 185 6.34 -4.54 28.97
CA GLU A 185 6.38 -4.84 30.40
C GLU A 185 5.23 -4.15 31.16
N GLY A 186 4.61 -4.89 32.07
CA GLY A 186 3.58 -4.36 32.95
C GLY A 186 3.36 -5.23 34.19
N TYR A 187 2.98 -4.59 35.28
CA TYR A 187 2.61 -5.23 36.54
C TYR A 187 1.09 -5.14 36.75
N PHE A 188 0.46 -6.25 37.13
CA PHE A 188 -0.98 -6.37 37.28
C PHE A 188 -1.34 -6.67 38.74
N LYS A 189 -2.12 -5.79 39.36
CA LYS A 189 -2.82 -6.07 40.60
C LYS A 189 -4.29 -6.34 40.27
N VAL A 190 -4.59 -7.62 40.08
CA VAL A 190 -5.89 -8.09 39.62
C VAL A 190 -6.89 -8.13 40.77
N THR A 191 -8.08 -7.56 40.57
CA THR A 191 -9.20 -7.71 41.50
C THR A 191 -9.65 -9.16 41.53
N HIS A 192 -9.76 -9.74 42.72
CA HIS A 192 -10.16 -11.12 42.90
C HIS A 192 -11.60 -11.35 42.42
N ASP A 193 -11.74 -12.24 41.44
CA ASP A 193 -13.04 -12.72 40.94
C ASP A 193 -12.83 -14.17 40.49
N VAL A 194 -13.45 -15.10 41.22
CA VAL A 194 -13.33 -16.55 40.98
C VAL A 194 -14.13 -16.98 39.75
N HIS A 195 -15.20 -16.27 39.42
CA HIS A 195 -16.10 -16.63 38.33
C HIS A 195 -15.58 -16.13 36.98
N HIS A 196 -14.75 -15.09 36.98
CA HIS A 196 -14.19 -14.49 35.78
C HIS A 196 -12.65 -14.43 35.84
N PRO A 197 -11.93 -15.46 35.36
CA PRO A 197 -10.47 -15.48 35.32
C PRO A 197 -9.90 -14.27 34.55
N PHE A 198 -8.78 -13.73 35.02
CA PHE A 198 -8.06 -12.66 34.34
C PHE A 198 -6.91 -13.24 33.53
N ILE A 199 -6.91 -13.02 32.22
CA ILE A 199 -5.98 -13.64 31.27
C ILE A 199 -5.18 -12.53 30.59
N VAL A 200 -3.85 -12.65 30.65
CA VAL A 200 -2.93 -11.74 29.95
C VAL A 200 -2.36 -12.48 28.74
N LYS A 201 -2.73 -12.01 27.55
CA LYS A 201 -2.18 -12.50 26.28
C LYS A 201 -0.92 -11.71 25.94
N THR A 202 0.19 -12.39 25.73
CA THR A 202 1.40 -11.80 25.15
C THR A 202 1.70 -12.49 23.83
N SER A 203 2.44 -11.82 22.94
CA SER A 203 2.84 -12.38 21.63
C SER A 203 3.56 -13.72 21.77
N ASP A 204 4.29 -13.90 22.87
CA ASP A 204 5.20 -15.03 23.08
C ASP A 204 4.65 -16.06 24.10
N MET A 205 3.57 -15.75 24.82
CA MET A 205 3.03 -16.61 25.88
C MET A 205 1.58 -16.27 26.25
N GLN A 206 0.73 -17.29 26.40
CA GLN A 206 -0.57 -17.20 27.07
C GLN A 206 -0.44 -17.88 28.44
N THR A 207 -0.72 -17.16 29.54
CA THR A 207 -0.70 -17.70 30.90
C THR A 207 -1.85 -17.17 31.75
#